data_AF-Q5M544-F1
#
_entry.id   AF-Q5M544-F1
#
_cell.length_a   1.000
_cell.length_b   1.000
_cell.length_c   1.000
_cell.angle_alpha   90.00
_cell.angle_beta   90.00
_cell.angle_gamma   90.00
#
_symmetry.space_group_name_H-M   'P 1'
#
loop_
_entity.id
_entity.type
_entity.pdbx_description
1 polymer ?
#
loop_
_entity_poly.entity_id
_entity_poly.type
_entity_poly.pdbx_seq_one_letter_code
_entity_poly.pdbx_strand_id
1 'polypeptide(L)'
;MGDKVMKQIFIFSDSQKDNISYFEREPAMLVSMNRSDLPYLKEQDFASHTAIYVLIGGNKRYVGQAAGQTIYQRLYQHFSKEDKKWVESVLFFSRTDGKLSKADTDYLEKRLIQDFTEKSDYQMMNSTIGNKSYIGKLSKAQSDQLYETVFEIIDGIANIDLFGVSEGKLTNEVSPSDMFEIQYDGHTLQSKSARGLFVDLVKSMLVDDKYKQQIEELIVPNAPTAGVILGRKISTYNGRPISAEVAPGVWLFTNFSRKDTKNKLEKLTKQLGISAKINWK
;
A
#
# COMPACT_ATOMS: atom_id res chain seq x y z
N MET A 1 28.49 7.05 3.53
CA MET A 1 27.55 7.18 2.40
C MET A 1 26.25 7.65 3.03
N GLY A 2 25.88 8.92 2.83
CA GLY A 2 24.91 9.60 3.68
C GLY A 2 23.52 8.96 3.63
N ASP A 3 22.87 8.86 4.78
CA ASP A 3 21.48 8.47 4.91
C ASP A 3 20.62 9.34 3.97
N LYS A 4 20.03 8.71 2.95
CA LYS A 4 19.02 9.37 2.11
C LYS A 4 17.78 9.53 2.98
N VAL A 5 17.65 10.71 3.59
CA VAL A 5 16.49 11.11 4.38
C VAL A 5 15.24 10.98 3.53
N MET A 6 14.38 10.05 3.90
CA MET A 6 13.08 9.81 3.29
C MET A 6 12.07 10.79 3.90
N LYS A 7 11.30 11.50 3.07
CA LYS A 7 10.32 12.48 3.55
C LYS A 7 8.92 11.92 3.34
N GLN A 8 8.33 11.41 4.41
CA GLN A 8 6.91 11.07 4.42
C GLN A 8 6.13 12.35 4.77
N ILE A 9 5.32 12.85 3.83
CA ILE A 9 4.50 14.04 4.04
C ILE A 9 3.04 13.61 3.99
N PHE A 10 2.35 13.67 5.13
CA PHE A 10 0.89 13.57 5.15
C PHE A 10 0.32 14.91 4.72
N ILE A 11 -0.34 14.94 3.57
CA ILE A 11 -0.89 16.19 3.04
C ILE A 11 -2.35 16.32 3.48
N PHE A 12 -2.51 17.14 4.53
CA PHE A 12 -3.69 17.73 5.14
C PHE A 12 -4.61 16.88 6.04
N SER A 13 -4.83 17.47 7.22
CA SER A 13 -5.90 17.23 8.18
C SER A 13 -6.82 18.43 8.14
N ASP A 14 -8.03 18.29 7.61
CA ASP A 14 -9.10 19.22 7.95
C ASP A 14 -10.44 18.47 8.00
N SER A 15 -10.76 18.08 9.23
CA SER A 15 -12.08 17.86 9.83
C SER A 15 -13.21 17.14 9.08
N GLN A 16 -13.06 16.52 7.90
CA GLN A 16 -14.14 15.65 7.38
C GLN A 16 -13.90 14.55 6.32
N LYS A 17 -12.69 14.23 5.82
CA LYS A 17 -12.42 12.98 5.03
C LYS A 17 -10.93 12.87 4.66
N ASP A 18 -10.18 12.05 5.39
CA ASP A 18 -8.71 11.95 5.31
C ASP A 18 -8.22 10.57 4.79
N ASN A 19 -7.97 10.36 3.48
CA ASN A 19 -7.21 9.16 3.03
C ASN A 19 -6.22 9.34 1.87
N ILE A 20 -5.78 10.56 1.53
CA ILE A 20 -4.69 10.74 0.56
C ILE A 20 -3.33 10.66 1.27
N SER A 21 -2.56 9.61 0.99
CA SER A 21 -1.19 9.43 1.48
C SER A 21 -0.20 9.80 0.39
N TYR A 22 0.80 10.62 0.73
CA TYR A 22 1.87 11.05 -0.18
C TYR A 22 3.23 10.62 0.37
N PHE A 23 4.05 10.01 -0.48
CA PHE A 23 5.39 9.56 -0.15
C PHE A 23 6.37 10.12 -1.17
N GLU A 24 7.49 10.65 -0.69
CA GLU A 24 8.52 11.24 -1.54
C GLU A 24 9.89 10.63 -1.22
N ARG A 25 10.55 10.15 -2.28
CA ARG A 25 11.96 9.76 -2.26
C ARG A 25 12.51 10.00 -3.66
N GLU A 26 13.32 11.04 -3.82
CA GLU A 26 13.91 11.41 -5.10
C GLU A 26 14.52 10.20 -5.87
N PRO A 27 14.09 9.97 -7.14
CA PRO A 27 13.28 10.87 -7.99
C PRO A 27 11.76 10.64 -7.91
N ALA A 28 11.26 9.77 -7.03
CA ALA A 28 9.90 9.30 -7.00
C ALA A 28 8.97 10.09 -6.06
N MET A 29 7.74 10.30 -6.51
CA MET A 29 6.58 10.51 -5.65
C MET A 29 5.61 9.34 -5.82
N LEU A 30 4.96 8.95 -4.72
CA LEU A 30 3.91 7.93 -4.69
C LEU A 30 2.71 8.49 -3.93
N VAL A 31 1.52 8.29 -4.48
CA VAL A 31 0.27 8.69 -3.85
C VAL A 31 -0.67 7.50 -3.77
N SER A 32 -1.29 7.32 -2.61
CA SER A 32 -2.37 6.36 -2.39
C SER A 32 -3.61 7.12 -1.91
N MET A 33 -4.77 6.81 -2.46
CA MET A 33 -6.03 7.48 -2.09
C MET A 33 -7.24 6.57 -2.29
N ASN A 34 -8.32 6.84 -1.55
CA ASN A 34 -9.61 6.23 -1.84
C ASN A 34 -10.32 6.95 -2.97
N ARG A 35 -11.20 6.22 -3.67
CA ARG A 35 -12.04 6.78 -4.75
C ARG A 35 -12.86 7.98 -4.29
N SER A 36 -13.34 7.97 -3.04
CA SER A 36 -14.12 9.05 -2.44
C SER A 36 -13.37 10.38 -2.37
N ASP A 37 -12.03 10.34 -2.42
CA ASP A 37 -11.19 11.49 -2.14
C ASP A 37 -10.78 12.23 -3.43
N LEU A 38 -11.32 11.82 -4.59
CA LEU A 38 -11.09 12.48 -5.87
C LEU A 38 -11.35 14.00 -5.85
N PRO A 39 -12.39 14.53 -5.20
CA PRO A 39 -12.60 15.99 -5.15
C PRO A 39 -11.40 16.75 -4.55
N TYR A 40 -10.78 16.18 -3.51
CA TYR A 40 -9.66 16.79 -2.79
C TYR A 40 -8.33 16.65 -3.52
N LEU A 41 -8.20 15.61 -4.36
CA LEU A 41 -7.02 15.46 -5.22
C LEU A 41 -6.80 16.73 -6.05
N LYS A 42 -7.86 17.35 -6.58
CA LYS A 42 -7.76 18.53 -7.45
C LYS A 42 -7.03 19.72 -6.81
N GLU A 43 -7.05 19.80 -5.48
CA GLU A 43 -6.44 20.90 -4.71
C GLU A 43 -4.93 20.71 -4.50
N GLN A 44 -4.38 19.56 -4.89
CA GLN A 44 -2.98 19.21 -4.71
C GLN A 44 -2.15 19.54 -5.95
N ASP A 45 -0.95 20.10 -5.77
CA ASP A 45 -0.06 20.47 -6.88
C ASP A 45 0.24 19.28 -7.81
N PHE A 46 0.46 18.10 -7.21
CA PHE A 46 0.77 16.87 -7.93
C PHE A 46 -0.42 16.28 -8.72
N ALA A 47 -1.63 16.82 -8.57
CA ALA A 47 -2.80 16.38 -9.32
C ALA A 47 -2.72 16.73 -10.82
N SER A 48 -1.83 17.67 -11.15
CA SER A 48 -1.51 18.07 -12.52
C SER A 48 -0.45 17.18 -13.19
N HIS A 49 0.24 16.33 -12.42
CA HIS A 49 1.39 15.58 -12.92
C HIS A 49 1.00 14.54 -13.97
N THR A 50 1.93 14.29 -14.88
CA THR A 50 1.94 13.06 -15.67
C THR A 50 2.24 11.89 -14.73
N ALA A 51 1.56 10.75 -14.86
CA ALA A 51 1.68 9.69 -13.88
C ALA A 51 1.34 8.31 -14.45
N ILE A 52 1.85 7.28 -13.78
CA ILE A 52 1.35 5.91 -13.90
C ILE A 52 0.47 5.63 -12.70
N TYR A 53 -0.66 4.95 -12.91
CA TYR A 53 -1.61 4.64 -11.85
C TYR A 53 -2.10 3.19 -11.93
N VAL A 54 -2.54 2.71 -10.77
CA VAL A 54 -3.21 1.43 -10.57
C VAL A 54 -4.56 1.70 -9.92
N LEU A 55 -5.64 1.32 -10.60
CA LEU A 55 -6.98 1.26 -10.01
C LEU A 55 -7.13 -0.08 -9.30
N ILE A 56 -7.60 -0.02 -8.05
CA ILE A 56 -7.63 -1.13 -7.11
C ILE A 56 -9.07 -1.33 -6.65
N GLY A 57 -9.54 -2.58 -6.62
CA GLY A 57 -10.79 -2.94 -5.97
C GLY A 57 -11.00 -4.44 -5.92
N GLY A 58 -11.26 -4.98 -4.72
CA GLY A 58 -11.25 -6.42 -4.49
C GLY A 58 -10.02 -7.12 -5.12
N ASN A 59 -10.26 -8.17 -5.91
CA ASN A 59 -9.23 -8.92 -6.63
C ASN A 59 -8.87 -8.33 -8.01
N LYS A 60 -9.41 -7.16 -8.40
CA LYS A 60 -9.22 -6.57 -9.72
C LYS A 60 -8.14 -5.49 -9.69
N ARG A 61 -7.35 -5.43 -10.76
CA ARG A 61 -6.31 -4.40 -10.97
C ARG A 61 -6.42 -3.84 -12.38
N TYR A 62 -6.25 -2.53 -12.53
CA TYR A 62 -6.11 -1.88 -13.83
C TYR A 62 -4.95 -0.92 -13.77
N VAL A 63 -3.98 -1.10 -14.65
CA VAL A 63 -2.85 -0.18 -14.81
C VAL A 63 -3.15 0.80 -15.93
N GLY A 64 -2.81 2.06 -15.73
CA GLY A 64 -2.93 3.05 -16.79
C GLY A 64 -1.92 4.18 -16.66
N GLN A 65 -1.90 5.04 -17.68
CA GLN A 65 -1.11 6.26 -17.70
C GLN A 65 -1.95 7.54 -17.87
N ALA A 66 -1.48 8.62 -17.26
CA ALA A 66 -1.93 9.99 -17.47
C ALA A 66 -0.83 10.73 -18.24
N ALA A 67 -0.89 10.64 -19.57
CA ALA A 67 -0.01 11.33 -20.52
C ALA A 67 -0.88 12.14 -21.49
N GLY A 68 -0.55 13.42 -21.68
CA GLY A 68 -1.36 14.36 -22.47
C GLY A 68 -2.57 14.95 -21.75
N GLN A 69 -2.81 14.54 -20.50
CA GLN A 69 -3.79 15.15 -19.58
C GLN A 69 -3.33 14.89 -18.13
N THR A 70 -3.92 15.62 -17.18
CA THR A 70 -3.57 15.50 -15.75
C THR A 70 -4.04 14.16 -15.15
N ILE A 71 -3.39 13.71 -14.07
CA ILE A 71 -3.84 12.51 -13.33
C ILE A 71 -5.26 12.69 -12.79
N TYR A 72 -5.61 13.89 -12.28
CA TYR A 72 -6.97 14.18 -11.83
C TYR A 72 -8.01 13.94 -12.93
N GLN A 73 -7.80 14.52 -14.12
CA GLN A 73 -8.72 14.34 -15.25
C GLN A 73 -8.86 12.88 -15.66
N ARG A 74 -7.76 12.12 -15.67
CA ARG A 74 -7.77 10.70 -16.00
C ARG A 74 -8.56 9.87 -14.99
N LEU A 75 -8.37 10.12 -13.70
CA LEU A 75 -9.09 9.41 -12.64
C LEU A 75 -10.58 9.77 -12.65
N TYR A 76 -10.93 11.05 -12.84
CA TYR A 76 -12.31 11.48 -13.02
C TYR A 76 -13.01 10.74 -14.16
N GLN A 77 -12.37 10.68 -15.34
CA GLN A 77 -12.91 9.94 -16.49
C GLN A 77 -13.15 8.45 -16.18
N HIS A 78 -12.24 7.79 -15.47
CA HIS A 78 -12.45 6.40 -15.07
C HIS A 78 -13.58 6.27 -14.06
N PHE A 79 -13.64 7.13 -13.05
CA PHE A 79 -14.64 7.04 -12.00
C PHE A 79 -16.05 7.32 -12.53
N SER A 80 -16.20 8.14 -13.56
CA SER A 80 -17.51 8.35 -14.20
C SER A 80 -18.02 7.15 -15.01
N LYS A 81 -17.21 6.11 -15.26
CA LYS A 81 -17.64 4.96 -16.07
C LYS A 81 -18.26 3.84 -15.25
N GLU A 82 -19.34 3.27 -15.78
CA GLU A 82 -20.07 2.14 -15.18
C GLU A 82 -19.19 0.89 -15.02
N ASP A 83 -18.36 0.55 -16.00
CA ASP A 83 -17.45 -0.61 -15.97
C ASP A 83 -16.30 -0.47 -14.96
N LYS A 84 -16.17 0.70 -14.32
CA LYS A 84 -15.16 1.04 -13.31
C LYS A 84 -15.76 1.30 -11.92
N LYS A 85 -17.03 0.92 -11.67
CA LYS A 85 -17.65 1.00 -10.33
C LYS A 85 -16.95 0.13 -9.28
N TRP A 86 -16.22 -0.90 -9.70
CA TRP A 86 -15.46 -1.77 -8.80
C TRP A 86 -14.24 -1.10 -8.16
N VAL A 87 -13.82 0.07 -8.63
CA VAL A 87 -12.64 0.76 -8.12
C VAL A 87 -12.94 1.34 -6.74
N GLU A 88 -12.15 0.94 -5.75
CA GLU A 88 -12.26 1.35 -4.35
C GLU A 88 -11.17 2.38 -4.00
N SER A 89 -9.97 2.16 -4.53
CA SER A 89 -8.80 3.01 -4.27
C SER A 89 -7.88 3.10 -5.49
N VAL A 90 -6.93 4.02 -5.42
CA VAL A 90 -5.93 4.29 -6.46
C VAL A 90 -4.57 4.44 -5.83
N LEU A 91 -3.59 3.85 -6.49
CA LEU A 91 -2.18 4.14 -6.30
C LEU A 91 -1.66 4.83 -7.56
N PHE A 92 -0.93 5.93 -7.47
CA PHE A 92 -0.24 6.50 -8.62
C PHE A 92 1.13 7.03 -8.24
N PHE A 93 2.04 7.02 -9.20
CA PHE A 93 3.39 7.54 -9.02
C PHE A 93 3.82 8.38 -10.21
N SER A 94 4.76 9.28 -9.93
CA SER A 94 5.43 10.11 -10.92
C SER A 94 6.84 10.43 -10.45
N ARG A 95 7.55 11.21 -11.24
CA ARG A 95 8.70 11.95 -10.76
C ARG A 95 8.25 13.08 -9.83
N THR A 96 9.09 13.44 -8.87
CA THR A 96 8.88 14.60 -7.99
C THR A 96 8.74 15.91 -8.77
N ASP A 97 9.46 16.05 -9.89
CA ASP A 97 9.35 17.17 -10.82
C ASP A 97 8.09 17.13 -11.73
N GLY A 98 7.26 16.08 -11.62
CA GLY A 98 6.01 15.88 -12.36
C GLY A 98 6.16 15.58 -13.85
N LYS A 99 7.39 15.44 -14.36
CA LYS A 99 7.69 15.38 -15.80
C LYS A 99 8.06 13.97 -16.25
N LEU A 100 7.10 13.27 -16.84
CA LEU A 100 7.32 12.05 -17.62
C LEU A 100 6.97 12.31 -19.09
N SER A 101 7.86 11.94 -20.00
CA SER A 101 7.53 11.98 -21.43
C SER A 101 6.56 10.85 -21.79
N LYS A 102 5.95 10.94 -22.98
CA LYS A 102 5.08 9.87 -23.50
C LYS A 102 5.83 8.53 -23.62
N ALA A 103 7.11 8.57 -23.97
CA ALA A 103 7.93 7.37 -24.06
C ALA A 103 8.16 6.74 -22.67
N ASP A 104 8.40 7.56 -21.65
CA ASP A 104 8.57 7.11 -20.27
C ASP A 104 7.27 6.49 -19.75
N THR A 105 6.13 7.15 -19.98
CA THR A 105 4.84 6.64 -19.49
C THR A 105 4.40 5.35 -20.19
N ASP A 106 4.63 5.22 -21.50
CA ASP A 106 4.38 3.97 -22.23
C ASP A 106 5.27 2.84 -21.73
N TYR A 107 6.55 3.13 -21.48
CA TYR A 107 7.51 2.15 -20.97
C TYR A 107 7.11 1.65 -19.57
N LEU A 108 6.82 2.57 -18.64
CA LEU A 108 6.47 2.25 -17.26
C LEU A 108 5.11 1.55 -17.14
N GLU A 109 4.09 1.99 -17.90
CA GLU A 109 2.77 1.33 -17.96
C GLU A 109 2.92 -0.12 -18.41
N LYS A 110 3.67 -0.35 -19.49
CA LYS A 110 3.93 -1.69 -20.01
C LYS A 110 4.68 -2.57 -19.01
N ARG A 111 5.74 -2.04 -18.40
CA ARG A 111 6.53 -2.75 -17.38
C ARG A 111 5.66 -3.16 -16.20
N LEU A 112 4.79 -2.26 -15.72
CA LEU A 112 3.90 -2.54 -14.60
C LEU A 112 2.81 -3.57 -14.96
N ILE A 113 2.21 -3.49 -16.15
CA ILE A 113 1.26 -4.52 -16.63
C ILE A 113 1.92 -5.90 -16.69
N GLN A 114 3.16 -5.95 -17.19
CA GLN A 114 3.94 -7.19 -17.26
C GLN A 114 4.19 -7.75 -15.87
N ASP A 115 4.67 -6.93 -14.93
CA ASP A 115 4.89 -7.36 -13.55
C ASP A 115 3.62 -7.88 -12.88
N PHE A 116 2.47 -7.23 -13.07
CA PHE A 116 1.18 -7.75 -12.59
C PHE A 116 0.78 -9.08 -13.22
N THR A 117 1.12 -9.29 -14.49
CA THR A 117 0.79 -10.52 -15.19
C THR A 117 1.69 -11.68 -14.76
N GLU A 118 2.95 -11.40 -14.45
CA GLU A 118 3.95 -12.42 -14.10
C GLU A 118 3.99 -12.74 -12.60
N LYS A 119 3.75 -11.74 -11.74
CA LYS A 119 4.01 -11.83 -10.30
C LYS A 119 2.74 -11.92 -9.46
N SER A 120 1.57 -11.61 -10.01
CA SER A 120 0.35 -11.37 -9.23
C SER A 120 -0.79 -12.33 -9.57
N ASP A 121 -1.56 -12.74 -8.56
CA ASP A 121 -2.80 -13.53 -8.73
C ASP A 121 -4.05 -12.65 -9.01
N TYR A 122 -3.89 -11.33 -9.06
CA TYR A 122 -5.00 -10.43 -9.32
C TYR A 122 -5.53 -10.52 -10.75
N GLN A 123 -6.84 -10.33 -10.89
CA GLN A 123 -7.49 -10.22 -12.19
C GLN A 123 -7.13 -8.88 -12.83
N MET A 124 -6.32 -8.93 -13.88
CA MET A 124 -6.03 -7.75 -14.69
C MET A 124 -7.23 -7.38 -15.56
N MET A 125 -7.67 -6.12 -15.43
CA MET A 125 -8.79 -5.53 -16.17
C MET A 125 -8.32 -4.71 -17.39
N ASN A 126 -7.02 -4.72 -17.68
CA ASN A 126 -6.45 -4.15 -18.88
C ASN A 126 -6.87 -4.99 -20.10
N SER A 127 -7.40 -4.35 -21.14
CA SER A 127 -7.69 -5.01 -22.43
C SER A 127 -6.48 -5.03 -23.37
N THR A 128 -5.41 -4.32 -23.03
CA THR A 128 -4.19 -4.19 -23.83
C THR A 128 -2.95 -4.32 -22.95
N ILE A 129 -1.80 -4.65 -23.54
CA ILE A 129 -0.50 -4.75 -22.85
C ILE A 129 0.23 -3.40 -22.74
N GLY A 130 -0.49 -2.28 -22.91
CA GLY A 130 0.08 -0.94 -22.99
C GLY A 130 0.56 -0.54 -24.39
N ASN A 131 0.89 0.75 -24.54
CA ASN A 131 1.40 1.30 -25.79
C ASN A 131 2.90 1.02 -25.97
N LYS A 132 3.39 1.11 -27.21
CA LYS A 132 4.81 0.95 -27.54
C LYS A 132 5.36 2.22 -28.16
N SER A 133 6.23 2.90 -27.43
CA SER A 133 7.02 4.03 -27.91
C SER A 133 8.51 3.69 -27.89
N TYR A 134 9.30 4.32 -28.75
CA TYR A 134 10.76 4.26 -28.66
C TYR A 134 11.22 5.06 -27.44
N ILE A 135 12.11 4.47 -26.65
CA ILE A 135 12.72 5.13 -25.48
C ILE A 135 14.24 5.05 -25.60
N GLY A 136 14.90 6.20 -25.43
CA GLY A 136 16.36 6.28 -25.45
C GLY A 136 16.98 5.60 -24.23
N LYS A 137 18.25 5.18 -24.33
CA LYS A 137 18.95 4.45 -23.25
C LYS A 137 18.95 5.22 -21.92
N LEU A 138 19.20 6.54 -21.96
CA LEU A 138 19.22 7.38 -20.76
C LEU A 138 17.83 7.49 -20.11
N SER A 139 16.80 7.80 -20.89
CA SER A 139 15.40 7.89 -20.41
C SER A 139 14.91 6.56 -19.84
N LYS A 140 15.28 5.44 -20.48
CA LYS A 140 14.98 4.11 -19.97
C LYS A 140 15.64 3.89 -18.60
N ALA A 141 16.93 4.21 -18.45
CA ALA A 141 17.63 4.06 -17.18
C ALA A 141 17.01 4.94 -16.07
N GLN A 142 16.57 6.15 -16.40
CA GLN A 142 15.87 7.04 -15.46
C GLN A 142 14.50 6.50 -15.05
N SER A 143 13.75 5.95 -16.01
CA SER A 143 12.48 5.27 -15.75
C SER A 143 12.66 4.01 -14.91
N ASP A 144 13.72 3.23 -15.16
CA ASP A 144 14.08 2.07 -14.35
C ASP A 144 14.38 2.49 -12.91
N GLN A 145 15.21 3.52 -12.69
CA GLN A 145 15.50 4.04 -11.36
C GLN A 145 14.24 4.53 -10.64
N LEU A 146 13.35 5.25 -11.35
CA LEU A 146 12.07 5.69 -10.80
C LEU A 146 11.23 4.49 -10.34
N TYR A 147 11.14 3.47 -11.20
CA TYR A 147 10.38 2.25 -10.92
C TYR A 147 10.90 1.54 -9.66
N GLU A 148 12.20 1.29 -9.56
CA GLU A 148 12.78 0.65 -8.37
C GLU A 148 12.52 1.47 -7.10
N THR A 149 12.70 2.79 -7.17
CA THR A 149 12.47 3.68 -6.02
C THR A 149 11.01 3.64 -5.56
N VAL A 150 10.05 3.56 -6.49
CA VAL A 150 8.63 3.41 -6.19
C VAL A 150 8.35 2.08 -5.48
N PHE A 151 8.94 0.98 -5.93
CA PHE A 151 8.76 -0.32 -5.28
C PHE A 151 9.40 -0.38 -3.90
N GLU A 152 10.55 0.25 -3.70
CA GLU A 152 11.12 0.42 -2.36
C GLU A 152 10.19 1.20 -1.42
N ILE A 153 9.50 2.24 -1.90
CA ILE A 153 8.50 2.98 -1.11
C ILE A 153 7.31 2.07 -0.76
N ILE A 154 6.80 1.32 -1.75
CA ILE A 154 5.66 0.41 -1.59
C ILE A 154 5.96 -0.66 -0.53
N ASP A 155 7.14 -1.29 -0.63
CA ASP A 155 7.56 -2.39 0.22
C ASP A 155 7.98 -1.92 1.61
N GLY A 156 8.72 -0.82 1.70
CA GLY A 156 9.31 -0.34 2.96
C GLY A 156 8.38 0.48 3.85
N ILE A 157 7.41 1.21 3.28
CA ILE A 157 6.67 2.25 4.02
C ILE A 157 5.16 2.05 3.90
N ALA A 158 4.68 1.83 2.68
CA ALA A 158 3.25 1.79 2.44
C ALA A 158 2.63 0.45 2.90
N ASN A 159 3.45 -0.59 3.09
CA ASN A 159 3.02 -1.97 3.34
C ASN A 159 1.88 -2.39 2.38
N ILE A 160 1.89 -1.84 1.15
CA ILE A 160 0.84 -2.07 0.16
C ILE A 160 1.22 -3.36 -0.55
N ASP A 161 0.37 -4.37 -0.44
CA ASP A 161 0.50 -5.58 -1.24
C ASP A 161 0.04 -5.31 -2.67
N LEU A 162 0.89 -4.62 -3.45
CA LEU A 162 0.49 -4.15 -4.77
C LEU A 162 0.20 -5.33 -5.70
N PHE A 163 1.03 -6.38 -5.63
CA PHE A 163 0.94 -7.58 -6.47
C PHE A 163 0.28 -8.79 -5.80
N GLY A 164 -0.03 -8.75 -4.50
CA GLY A 164 -0.71 -9.89 -3.87
C GLY A 164 0.13 -11.17 -3.84
N VAL A 165 1.45 -11.07 -4.10
CA VAL A 165 2.36 -12.21 -4.14
C VAL A 165 2.61 -12.63 -2.71
N SER A 166 2.06 -13.79 -2.36
CA SER A 166 2.59 -14.59 -1.27
C SER A 166 4.01 -15.02 -1.66
N GLU A 167 5.04 -14.39 -1.11
CA GLU A 167 6.32 -15.09 -1.01
C GLU A 167 6.11 -16.31 -0.10
N GLY A 168 6.16 -17.50 -0.69
CA GLY A 168 6.26 -18.75 0.04
C GLY A 168 4.97 -19.58 0.11
N LYS A 169 4.85 -20.55 -0.82
CA LYS A 169 4.27 -21.85 -0.44
C LYS A 169 5.21 -22.48 0.59
N LEU A 170 4.88 -22.45 1.88
CA LEU A 170 5.51 -23.34 2.86
C LEU A 170 4.49 -23.90 3.86
N THR A 171 4.44 -25.24 3.83
CA THR A 171 3.93 -26.23 4.79
C THR A 171 2.97 -25.75 5.88
N ASN A 172 1.68 -26.02 5.67
CA ASN A 172 0.72 -26.14 6.75
C ASN A 172 1.11 -27.33 7.63
N GLU A 173 1.80 -27.10 8.75
CA GLU A 173 1.68 -28.01 9.88
C GLU A 173 0.33 -27.75 10.54
N VAL A 174 -0.62 -28.65 10.29
CA VAL A 174 -1.95 -28.62 10.90
C VAL A 174 -1.78 -28.89 12.39
N SER A 175 -1.76 -27.84 13.19
CA SER A 175 -1.88 -27.95 14.65
C SER A 175 -3.37 -28.19 15.00
N PRO A 176 -3.69 -29.12 15.92
CA PRO A 176 -5.08 -29.44 16.30
C PRO A 176 -5.80 -28.36 17.13
N SER A 177 -5.17 -27.20 17.34
CA SER A 177 -5.76 -26.11 18.13
C SER A 177 -6.79 -25.32 17.30
N ASP A 178 -7.97 -25.09 17.87
CA ASP A 178 -9.05 -24.29 17.27
C ASP A 178 -8.75 -22.77 17.20
N MET A 179 -7.53 -22.37 17.56
CA MET A 179 -7.09 -20.98 17.72
C MET A 179 -6.08 -20.58 16.64
N PHE A 180 -6.05 -19.28 16.32
CA PHE A 180 -4.96 -18.68 15.56
C PHE A 180 -3.78 -18.46 16.49
N GLU A 181 -2.57 -18.81 16.07
CA GLU A 181 -1.38 -18.71 16.91
C GLU A 181 -0.20 -18.11 16.14
N ILE A 182 0.58 -17.28 16.83
CA ILE A 182 1.90 -16.83 16.39
C ILE A 182 2.92 -17.07 17.49
N GLN A 183 4.03 -17.69 17.13
CA GLN A 183 5.19 -17.91 17.98
C GLN A 183 6.36 -17.09 17.43
N TYR A 184 7.03 -16.31 18.27
CA TYR A 184 8.20 -15.53 17.92
C TYR A 184 9.03 -15.23 19.15
N ASP A 185 10.36 -15.30 19.07
CA ASP A 185 11.27 -14.91 20.16
C ASP A 185 10.93 -15.48 21.56
N GLY A 186 10.37 -16.69 21.63
CA GLY A 186 9.94 -17.31 22.88
C GLY A 186 8.57 -16.86 23.39
N HIS A 187 7.91 -15.91 22.72
CA HIS A 187 6.51 -15.55 22.92
C HIS A 187 5.59 -16.46 22.11
N THR A 188 4.47 -16.84 22.71
CA THR A 188 3.35 -17.51 22.04
C THR A 188 2.09 -16.70 22.29
N LEU A 189 1.49 -16.19 21.22
CA LEU A 189 0.21 -15.48 21.26
C LEU A 189 -0.86 -16.31 20.57
N GLN A 190 -2.04 -16.36 21.18
CA GLN A 190 -3.18 -17.12 20.67
C GLN A 190 -4.45 -16.26 20.69
N SER A 191 -5.27 -16.37 19.65
CA SER A 191 -6.55 -15.69 19.58
C SER A 191 -7.61 -16.52 18.86
N LYS A 192 -8.87 -16.33 19.24
CA LYS A 192 -10.05 -16.95 18.59
C LYS A 192 -10.30 -16.44 17.17
N SER A 193 -9.66 -15.35 16.77
CA SER A 193 -9.79 -14.76 15.44
C SER A 193 -8.46 -14.24 14.91
N ALA A 194 -8.28 -14.28 13.59
CA ALA A 194 -7.13 -13.68 12.91
C ALA A 194 -6.94 -12.20 13.27
N ARG A 195 -8.05 -11.43 13.32
CA ARG A 195 -8.03 -10.02 13.72
C ARG A 195 -7.52 -9.85 15.16
N GLY A 196 -8.01 -10.67 16.09
CA GLY A 196 -7.55 -10.64 17.47
C GLY A 196 -6.06 -10.95 17.57
N LEU A 197 -5.58 -11.95 16.81
CA LEU A 197 -4.17 -12.32 16.82
C LEU A 197 -3.29 -11.14 16.37
N PHE A 198 -3.73 -10.40 15.36
CA PHE A 198 -3.02 -9.22 14.88
C PHE A 198 -2.97 -8.09 15.90
N VAL A 199 -4.10 -7.82 16.58
CA VAL A 199 -4.17 -6.86 17.68
C VAL A 199 -3.24 -7.26 18.82
N ASP A 200 -3.24 -8.52 19.21
CA ASP A 200 -2.44 -9.03 20.33
C ASP A 200 -0.94 -9.01 20.00
N LEU A 201 -0.55 -9.31 18.75
CA LEU A 201 0.83 -9.18 18.31
C LEU A 201 1.34 -7.74 18.46
N VAL A 202 0.61 -6.78 17.89
CA VAL A 202 1.03 -5.37 17.93
C VAL A 202 1.08 -4.84 19.36
N LYS A 203 0.11 -5.23 20.22
CA LYS A 203 0.14 -4.92 21.65
C LYS A 203 1.41 -5.43 22.31
N SER A 204 1.79 -6.67 22.04
CA SER A 204 2.99 -7.29 22.58
C SER A 204 4.26 -6.59 22.10
N MET A 205 4.32 -6.20 20.83
CA MET A 205 5.49 -5.49 20.27
C MET A 205 5.65 -4.06 20.80
N LEU A 206 4.55 -3.38 21.13
CA LEU A 206 4.57 -2.02 21.70
C LEU A 206 5.12 -1.98 23.14
N VAL A 207 5.13 -3.12 23.83
CA VAL A 207 5.66 -3.23 25.20
C VAL A 207 7.01 -3.93 25.26
N ASP A 208 7.47 -4.53 24.16
CA ASP A 208 8.75 -5.20 24.05
C ASP A 208 9.84 -4.20 23.61
N ASP A 209 10.83 -3.98 24.47
CA ASP A 209 11.94 -3.04 24.22
C ASP A 209 12.70 -3.34 22.92
N LYS A 210 12.70 -4.59 22.46
CA LYS A 210 13.34 -4.98 21.21
C LYS A 210 12.63 -4.41 19.98
N TYR A 211 11.30 -4.33 20.02
CA TYR A 211 10.47 -4.00 18.85
C TYR A 211 9.80 -2.63 18.94
N LYS A 212 9.67 -2.10 20.15
CA LYS A 212 8.91 -0.89 20.44
C LYS A 212 9.32 0.28 19.57
N GLN A 213 10.61 0.59 19.45
CA GLN A 213 11.08 1.71 18.63
C GLN A 213 10.65 1.55 17.16
N GLN A 214 10.86 0.36 16.58
CA GLN A 214 10.50 0.10 15.19
C GLN A 214 8.99 0.20 14.97
N ILE A 215 8.17 -0.26 15.92
CA ILE A 215 6.72 -0.10 15.83
C ILE A 215 6.31 1.36 15.97
N GLU A 216 6.92 2.11 16.91
CA GLU A 216 6.63 3.52 17.13
C GLU A 216 6.90 4.37 15.88
N GLU A 217 7.97 4.05 15.14
CA GLU A 217 8.30 4.67 13.84
C GLU A 217 7.23 4.44 12.75
N LEU A 218 6.40 3.40 12.88
CA LEU A 218 5.28 3.11 11.95
C LEU A 218 3.99 3.83 12.32
N ILE A 219 3.89 4.46 13.50
CA ILE A 219 2.66 5.11 13.97
C ILE A 219 2.51 6.47 13.31
N VAL A 220 1.47 6.63 12.50
CA VAL A 220 1.17 7.92 11.86
C VAL A 220 0.33 8.83 12.75
N PRO A 221 0.42 10.17 12.64
CA PRO A 221 -0.40 11.09 13.44
C PRO A 221 -1.91 11.03 13.13
N ASN A 222 -2.30 10.41 12.02
CA ASN A 222 -3.69 10.32 11.56
C ASN A 222 -4.32 8.95 11.85
N ALA A 223 -5.49 8.69 11.27
CA ALA A 223 -6.17 7.41 11.41
C ALA A 223 -5.47 6.33 10.56
N PRO A 224 -5.32 5.09 11.06
CA PRO A 224 -4.69 4.03 10.29
C PRO A 224 -5.56 3.61 9.09
N THR A 225 -4.94 3.17 8.01
CA THR A 225 -5.60 2.70 6.78
C THR A 225 -5.16 1.29 6.43
N ALA A 226 -5.74 0.72 5.37
CA ALA A 226 -5.28 -0.57 4.84
C ALA A 226 -3.82 -0.54 4.35
N GLY A 227 -3.31 0.63 3.93
CA GLY A 227 -1.90 0.83 3.62
C GLY A 227 -1.09 1.03 4.89
N VAL A 228 -1.43 2.05 5.67
CA VAL A 228 -0.70 2.40 6.89
C VAL A 228 -1.41 1.89 8.13
N ILE A 229 -0.95 0.75 8.66
CA ILE A 229 -1.72 0.00 9.64
C ILE A 229 -1.79 0.63 11.04
N LEU A 230 -0.91 1.56 11.41
CA LEU A 230 -0.87 2.16 12.76
C LEU A 230 -1.03 3.67 12.72
N GLY A 231 -1.88 4.22 13.59
CA GLY A 231 -2.17 5.65 13.64
C GLY A 231 -2.61 6.16 15.01
N ARG A 232 -2.67 7.48 15.19
CA ARG A 232 -3.07 8.15 16.45
C ARG A 232 -4.56 8.49 16.54
N LYS A 233 -5.32 8.33 15.45
CA LYS A 233 -6.78 8.55 15.43
C LYS A 233 -7.53 7.25 15.14
N ILE A 234 -8.81 7.19 15.53
CA ILE A 234 -9.68 6.07 15.20
C ILE A 234 -10.08 6.10 13.71
N SER A 235 -10.13 4.94 13.06
CA SER A 235 -10.67 4.77 11.71
C SER A 235 -12.08 4.22 11.80
N THR A 236 -13.01 4.81 11.02
CA THR A 236 -14.41 4.38 10.99
C THR A 236 -14.92 4.19 9.57
N TYR A 237 -15.83 3.23 9.36
CA TYR A 237 -16.62 3.05 8.14
C TYR A 237 -18.10 3.08 8.50
N ASN A 238 -18.86 4.01 7.93
CA ASN A 238 -20.28 4.23 8.25
C ASN A 238 -20.54 4.35 9.77
N GLY A 239 -19.66 5.09 10.47
CA GLY A 239 -19.73 5.27 11.93
C GLY A 239 -19.31 4.06 12.77
N ARG A 240 -18.97 2.93 12.16
CA ARG A 240 -18.46 1.74 12.86
C ARG A 240 -16.93 1.73 12.88
N PRO A 241 -16.29 1.47 14.04
CA PRO A 241 -14.83 1.35 14.11
C PRO A 241 -14.29 0.23 13.21
N ILE A 242 -13.34 0.59 12.35
CA ILE A 242 -12.55 -0.33 11.51
C ILE A 242 -11.10 -0.44 11.97
N SER A 243 -10.77 0.23 13.08
CA SER A 243 -9.51 0.08 13.81
C SER A 243 -9.76 -0.43 15.23
N ALA A 244 -8.71 -0.94 15.88
CA ALA A 244 -8.72 -1.35 17.28
C ALA A 244 -7.60 -0.65 18.05
N GLU A 245 -7.86 -0.22 19.29
CA GLU A 245 -6.84 0.40 20.12
C GLU A 245 -5.85 -0.66 20.64
N VAL A 246 -4.55 -0.41 20.42
CA VAL A 246 -3.44 -1.31 20.78
C VAL A 246 -2.56 -0.74 21.88
N ALA A 247 -2.53 0.58 22.06
CA ALA A 247 -1.96 1.27 23.21
C ALA A 247 -2.70 2.60 23.38
N PRO A 248 -2.57 3.30 24.53
CA PRO A 248 -3.25 4.58 24.73
C PRO A 248 -3.03 5.55 23.56
N GLY A 249 -4.08 5.85 22.81
CA GLY A 249 -4.03 6.74 21.65
C GLY A 249 -3.28 6.16 20.44
N VAL A 250 -3.12 4.84 20.34
CA VAL A 250 -2.56 4.13 19.18
C VAL A 250 -3.58 3.12 18.67
N TRP A 251 -3.92 3.25 17.39
CA TRP A 251 -4.95 2.48 16.72
C TRP A 251 -4.35 1.65 15.59
N LEU A 252 -4.72 0.38 15.52
CA LEU A 252 -4.40 -0.55 14.45
C LEU A 252 -5.57 -0.68 13.48
N PHE A 253 -5.37 -0.54 12.17
CA PHE A 253 -6.39 -0.85 11.17
C PHE A 253 -6.66 -2.36 11.14
N THR A 254 -7.92 -2.76 11.16
CA THR A 254 -8.32 -4.16 11.38
C THR A 254 -9.45 -4.64 10.46
N ASN A 255 -9.93 -3.79 9.55
CA ASN A 255 -10.93 -4.18 8.56
C ASN A 255 -10.27 -4.85 7.35
N PHE A 256 -9.70 -6.02 7.62
CA PHE A 256 -9.05 -6.89 6.66
C PHE A 256 -9.84 -8.20 6.51
N SER A 257 -9.79 -8.81 5.33
CA SER A 257 -10.19 -10.21 5.21
C SER A 257 -9.25 -11.10 6.02
N ARG A 258 -9.65 -12.34 6.31
CA ARG A 258 -8.77 -13.30 6.98
C ARG A 258 -7.45 -13.51 6.24
N LYS A 259 -7.49 -13.54 4.90
CA LYS A 259 -6.31 -13.66 4.05
C LYS A 259 -5.41 -12.43 4.19
N ASP A 260 -5.98 -11.23 4.10
CA ASP A 260 -5.20 -9.99 4.20
C ASP A 260 -4.60 -9.81 5.59
N THR A 261 -5.30 -10.22 6.66
CA THR A 261 -4.74 -10.21 8.02
C THR A 261 -3.51 -11.11 8.12
N LYS A 262 -3.53 -12.29 7.49
CA LYS A 262 -2.36 -13.19 7.43
C LYS A 262 -1.18 -12.49 6.73
N ASN A 263 -1.43 -11.95 5.53
CA ASN A 263 -0.40 -11.24 4.76
C ASN A 263 0.18 -10.06 5.53
N LYS A 264 -0.66 -9.29 6.25
CA LYS A 264 -0.22 -8.14 7.05
C LYS A 264 0.63 -8.55 8.25
N LEU A 265 0.27 -9.65 8.91
CA LEU A 265 1.07 -10.24 9.99
C LEU A 265 2.44 -10.68 9.49
N GLU A 266 2.49 -11.46 8.40
CA GLU A 266 3.73 -11.95 7.81
C GLU A 266 4.64 -10.82 7.33
N LYS A 267 4.06 -9.78 6.72
CA LYS A 267 4.83 -8.59 6.29
C LYS A 267 5.38 -7.82 7.49
N LEU A 268 4.59 -7.62 8.53
CA LEU A 268 5.03 -6.92 9.73
C LEU A 268 6.17 -7.68 10.43
N THR A 269 6.05 -9.00 10.60
CA THR A 269 7.12 -9.80 11.22
C THR A 269 8.39 -9.79 10.38
N LYS A 270 8.27 -9.89 9.05
CA LYS A 270 9.42 -9.76 8.13
C LYS A 270 10.09 -8.38 8.23
N GLN A 271 9.30 -7.31 8.27
CA GLN A 271 9.79 -5.93 8.40
C GLN A 271 10.57 -5.72 9.71
N LEU A 272 10.13 -6.34 10.79
CA LEU A 272 10.79 -6.28 12.09
C LEU A 272 11.95 -7.27 12.23
N GLY A 273 12.26 -8.05 11.19
CA GLY A 273 13.33 -9.06 11.22
C GLY A 273 13.01 -10.25 12.14
N ILE A 274 11.73 -10.54 12.37
CA ILE A 274 11.27 -11.56 13.31
C ILE A 274 11.12 -12.91 12.61
N SER A 275 11.74 -13.94 13.17
CA SER A 275 11.46 -15.33 12.79
C SER A 275 10.18 -15.78 13.51
N ALA A 276 9.04 -15.62 12.85
CA ALA A 276 7.74 -15.99 13.40
C ALA A 276 7.21 -17.29 12.77
N LYS A 277 6.71 -18.22 13.60
CA LYS A 277 5.90 -19.35 13.16
C LYS A 277 4.43 -19.02 13.35
N ILE A 278 3.67 -19.01 12.26
CA ILE A 278 2.25 -18.67 12.29
C ILE A 278 1.44 -19.92 12.00
N ASN A 279 0.62 -20.33 12.96
CA ASN A 279 -0.33 -21.43 12.79
C ASN A 279 -1.71 -20.84 12.48
N TRP A 280 -2.16 -21.09 11.26
CA TRP A 280 -3.43 -20.59 10.74
C TRP A 280 -4.42 -21.74 10.62
N LYS A 281 -5.60 -21.59 11.23
CA LYS A 281 -6.78 -22.42 10.91
C LYS A 281 -7.19 -22.21 9.44
#